data_AF-A0A8T4ER78-F1
#
_entry.id   AF-A0A8T4ER78-F1
#
_cell.length_a   1.000
_cell.length_b   1.000
_cell.length_c   1.000
_cell.angle_alpha   90.00
_cell.angle_beta   90.00
_cell.angle_gamma   90.00
#
_symmetry.space_group_name_H-M   'P 1'
#
loop_
_entity.id
_entity.type
_entity.pdbx_description
1 polymer ?
#
loop_
_entity_poly.entity_id
_entity_poly.type
_entity_poly.pdbx_seq_one_letter_code
_entity_poly.pdbx_strand_id
1 'polypeptide(L)' 'MVSKKDTLDRLNMEKDYEDQLVKNLNYYFLSVLDDLPNMEAEERQKIRQHLTTIMYDSARHSALFNQLVHMVFTSENDKF' A
#
# COMPACT_ATOMS: atom_id res chain seq x y z
N MET A 1 13.38 5.02 -24.54
CA MET A 1 12.04 5.64 -24.47
C MET A 1 11.16 4.67 -23.69
N VAL A 2 10.60 5.06 -22.55
CA VAL A 2 9.68 4.19 -21.79
C VAL A 2 8.31 4.24 -22.48
N SER A 3 7.69 3.10 -22.74
CA SER A 3 6.39 3.08 -23.38
C SER A 3 5.26 3.34 -22.37
N LYS A 4 4.11 3.85 -22.83
CA LYS A 4 2.90 4.02 -22.01
C LYS A 4 2.52 2.71 -21.31
N LYS A 5 2.64 1.59 -22.02
CA LYS A 5 2.38 0.26 -21.47
C LYS A 5 3.34 -0.06 -20.32
N ASP A 6 4.64 0.13 -20.50
CA ASP A 6 5.64 -0.15 -19.45
C ASP A 6 5.41 0.73 -18.21
N THR A 7 5.00 2.00 -18.41
CA THR A 7 4.63 2.90 -17.31
C THR A 7 3.39 2.42 -16.56
N LEU A 8 2.33 2.03 -17.27
CA LEU A 8 1.10 1.50 -16.65
C LEU A 8 1.37 0.19 -15.92
N ASP A 9 2.12 -0.74 -16.52
CA ASP A 9 2.48 -2.02 -15.93
C ASP A 9 3.26 -1.80 -14.63
N ARG A 10 4.20 -0.84 -14.61
CA ARG A 10 4.94 -0.50 -13.39
C ARG A 10 4.03 0.10 -12.32
N LEU A 11 3.19 1.08 -12.66
CA LEU A 11 2.31 1.73 -11.69
C LEU A 11 1.30 0.75 -11.07
N ASN A 12 0.75 -0.16 -11.89
CA ASN A 12 -0.15 -1.21 -11.40
C ASN A 12 0.57 -2.17 -10.46
N MET A 13 1.81 -2.59 -10.80
CA MET A 13 2.61 -3.45 -9.93
C MET A 13 2.88 -2.81 -8.56
N GLU A 14 3.23 -1.52 -8.52
CA GLU A 14 3.45 -0.81 -7.25
C GLU A 14 2.16 -0.65 -6.45
N LYS A 15 1.03 -0.34 -7.12
CA LYS A 15 -0.29 -0.28 -6.46
C LYS A 15 -0.67 -1.62 -5.84
N ASP A 16 -0.51 -2.71 -6.58
CA ASP A 16 -0.87 -4.06 -6.12
C ASP A 16 0.02 -4.51 -4.95
N TYR A 17 1.30 -4.10 -4.95
CA TYR A 17 2.19 -4.29 -3.82
C TYR A 17 1.66 -3.59 -2.55
N GLU A 18 1.28 -2.30 -2.66
CA GLU A 18 0.75 -1.54 -1.52
C GLU A 18 -0.58 -2.14 -1.02
N ASP A 19 -1.50 -2.51 -1.91
CA ASP A 19 -2.76 -3.17 -1.54
C ASP A 19 -2.52 -4.49 -0.78
N GLN A 20 -1.55 -5.28 -1.24
CA GLN A 20 -1.20 -6.54 -0.59
C GLN A 20 -0.54 -6.31 0.77
N LEU A 21 0.28 -5.27 0.92
CA LEU A 21 0.88 -4.89 2.20
C LEU A 21 -0.19 -4.50 3.22
N VAL A 22 -1.15 -3.65 2.85
CA VAL A 22 -2.30 -3.29 3.70
C VAL A 22 -3.05 -4.54 4.17
N LYS A 23 -3.35 -5.45 3.24
CA LYS A 23 -4.06 -6.70 3.56
C LYS A 23 -3.28 -7.57 4.54
N ASN A 24 -1.96 -7.72 4.33
CA ASN A 24 -1.10 -8.53 5.20
C ASN A 24 -0.97 -7.94 6.60
N LEU A 25 -0.78 -6.62 6.70
CA LEU A 25 -0.69 -5.91 7.98
C LEU A 25 -1.99 -6.02 8.78
N ASN A 26 -3.13 -5.80 8.12
CA ASN A 26 -4.43 -5.84 8.76
C ASN A 26 -4.80 -7.27 9.21
N TYR A 27 -4.67 -8.25 8.31
CA TYR A 27 -5.13 -9.61 8.59
C TYR A 27 -4.16 -10.39 9.47
N TYR A 28 -2.87 -10.33 9.18
CA TYR A 28 -1.89 -11.26 9.75
C TYR A 28 -1.13 -10.64 10.92
N PHE A 29 -0.59 -9.45 10.74
CA PHE A 29 0.31 -8.91 11.76
C PHE A 29 -0.42 -8.34 12.96
N LEU A 30 -1.51 -7.60 12.77
CA LEU A 30 -2.25 -7.03 13.90
C LEU A 30 -2.99 -8.09 14.73
N SER A 31 -3.50 -9.15 14.09
CA SER A 31 -4.16 -10.25 14.80
C SER A 31 -3.16 -11.13 15.55
N VAL A 32 -2.08 -11.56 14.89
CA VAL A 32 -1.05 -12.41 15.51
C VAL A 32 -0.33 -11.70 16.65
N LEU A 33 -0.13 -10.38 16.55
CA LEU A 33 0.54 -9.58 17.57
C LEU A 33 -0.18 -9.66 18.93
N ASP A 34 -1.50 -9.80 18.94
CA ASP A 34 -2.28 -9.92 20.18
C ASP A 34 -2.10 -11.28 20.86
N ASP A 35 -1.83 -12.32 20.07
CA ASP A 35 -1.68 -13.70 20.53
C ASP A 35 -0.23 -14.07 20.87
N LEU A 36 0.75 -13.16 20.67
CA LEU A 36 2.15 -13.43 20.98
C LEU A 36 2.37 -13.60 22.50
N PRO A 37 2.80 -14.78 22.96
CA PRO A 37 3.09 -15.02 24.36
C PRO A 37 4.38 -14.29 24.78
N ASN A 38 4.47 -13.92 26.05
CA ASN A 38 5.65 -13.28 26.66
C ASN A 38 6.04 -11.90 26.08
N MET A 39 5.12 -11.23 25.38
CA MET A 39 5.30 -9.84 24.97
C MET A 39 4.68 -8.89 25.99
N GLU A 40 5.47 -7.92 26.46
CA GLU A 40 4.99 -6.88 27.37
C GLU A 40 3.94 -6.00 26.69
N ALA A 41 2.92 -5.58 27.43
CA ALA A 41 1.80 -4.82 26.88
C ALA A 41 2.24 -3.50 26.22
N GLU A 42 3.23 -2.82 26.80
CA GLU A 42 3.78 -1.58 26.26
C GLU A 42 4.51 -1.82 24.92
N GLU A 43 5.30 -2.88 24.83
CA GLU A 43 6.01 -3.24 23.59
C GLU A 43 5.01 -3.61 22.49
N ARG A 44 3.99 -4.40 22.83
CA ARG A 44 2.90 -4.75 21.91
C ARG A 44 2.20 -3.51 21.37
N GLN A 45 1.90 -2.54 22.23
CA GLN A 45 1.26 -1.30 21.83
C GLN A 45 2.13 -0.48 20.88
N LYS A 46 3.43 -0.37 21.14
CA LYS A 46 4.38 0.33 20.26
C LYS A 46 4.44 -0.33 18.88
N ILE A 47 4.58 -1.65 18.82
CA ILE A 47 4.60 -2.40 17.56
C ILE A 47 3.28 -2.18 16.80
N ARG A 48 2.13 -2.30 17.49
CA ARG A 48 0.82 -2.04 16.90
C ARG A 48 0.71 -0.65 16.29
N GLN A 49 1.19 0.38 16.99
CA GLN A 49 1.18 1.76 16.49
C GLN A 49 2.01 1.88 15.22
N HIS A 50 3.23 1.34 15.20
CA HIS A 50 4.09 1.37 14.01
C HIS A 50 3.48 0.64 12.82
N LEU A 51 2.96 -0.57 13.02
CA LEU A 51 2.31 -1.35 11.96
C LEU A 51 1.06 -0.64 11.41
N THR A 52 0.30 0.00 12.29
CA THR A 52 -0.87 0.81 11.90
C THR A 52 -0.46 2.00 11.05
N THR A 53 0.60 2.72 11.41
CA THR A 53 1.14 3.82 10.60
C THR A 53 1.55 3.34 9.22
N ILE A 54 2.31 2.25 9.13
CA ILE A 54 2.75 1.68 7.85
C ILE A 54 1.54 1.30 6.99
N MET A 55 0.50 0.71 7.58
CA MET A 55 -0.73 0.36 6.87
C MET A 55 -1.44 1.59 6.29
N TYR A 56 -1.54 2.69 7.06
CA TYR A 56 -2.15 3.93 6.56
C TYR A 56 -1.34 4.57 5.43
N ASP A 57 -0.01 4.60 5.57
CA ASP A 57 0.87 5.14 4.52
C ASP A 57 0.76 4.33 3.23
N SER A 58 0.76 3.00 3.35
CA SER A 58 0.59 2.08 2.22
C SER A 58 -0.76 2.27 1.51
N ALA A 59 -1.86 2.41 2.26
CA ALA A 59 -3.17 2.71 1.68
C ALA A 59 -3.19 4.05 0.91
N ARG A 60 -2.49 5.07 1.44
CA ARG A 60 -2.34 6.36 0.77
C ARG A 60 -1.50 6.24 -0.51
N HIS A 61 -0.43 5.45 -0.51
CA HIS A 61 0.37 5.20 -1.71
C HIS A 61 -0.42 4.46 -2.78
N SER A 62 -1.19 3.43 -2.43
CA SER A 62 -2.08 2.75 -3.37
C SER A 62 -3.06 3.74 -4.04
N ALA A 63 -3.67 4.63 -3.25
CA ALA A 63 -4.55 5.67 -3.79
C ALA A 63 -3.82 6.62 -4.75
N LEU A 64 -2.57 7.00 -4.44
CA LEU A 64 -1.74 7.83 -5.33
C LEU A 64 -1.40 7.10 -6.63
N PHE A 65 -0.99 5.83 -6.56
CA PHE A 65 -0.72 5.05 -7.76
C PHE A 65 -1.97 4.90 -8.63
N ASN A 66 -3.14 4.71 -8.03
CA ASN A 66 -4.41 4.67 -8.76
C ASN A 66 -4.68 6.00 -9.50
N GLN A 67 -4.39 7.16 -8.89
CA GLN A 67 -4.49 8.45 -9.56
C GLN A 67 -3.51 8.58 -10.72
N LEU A 68 -2.25 8.13 -10.54
CA LEU A 68 -1.23 8.15 -11.59
C LEU A 68 -1.61 7.24 -12.77
N VAL A 69 -2.14 6.05 -12.50
CA VAL A 69 -2.67 5.14 -13.53
C VAL A 69 -3.78 5.86 -14.31
N HIS A 70 -4.70 6.53 -13.63
CA HIS A 70 -5.77 7.28 -14.29
C HIS A 70 -5.21 8.40 -15.18
N MET A 71 -4.27 9.21 -14.69
CA MET A 71 -3.64 10.28 -15.45
C MET A 71 -2.95 9.77 -16.72
N VAL A 72 -2.16 8.69 -16.61
CA VAL A 72 -1.48 8.09 -17.75
C VAL A 72 -2.50 7.55 -18.76
N PHE A 73 -3.58 6.94 -18.27
CA PHE A 73 -4.66 6.45 -19.12
C PHE A 73 -5.38 7.57 -19.87
N THR A 74 -5.73 8.67 -19.19
CA THR A 74 -6.53 9.78 -19.74
C THR A 74 -5.73 10.84 -20.49
N SER A 75 -4.39 10.87 -20.37
CA SER A 75 -3.50 11.83 -21.06
C SER A 75 -3.59 11.85 -22.60
N GLU A 76 -4.35 10.95 -23.22
CA GLU A 76 -4.68 10.98 -24.66
C GLU A 76 -5.94 11.78 -25.00
N ASN A 77 -6.79 12.13 -24.03
CA ASN A 77 -8.01 12.92 -24.26
C ASN A 77 -7.76 14.42 -24.38
N ASP A 78 -6.57 14.91 -24.02
CA ASP A 78 -6.19 16.34 -24.09
C ASP A 78 -5.48 16.74 -25.40
N LYS A 79 -5.71 15.98 -26.48
CA LYS A 79 -5.35 16.41 -27.85
C LYS A 79 -6.59 16.87 -28.61
N PHE A 80 -7.12 18.04 -28.23
CA PHE A 80 -7.97 18.88 -29.07
C PHE A 80 -7.61 20.35 -28.88
#